data_AF-A0A497N3L8-F1
#
_entry.id   AF-A0A497N3L8-F1
#
_cell.length_a   1.000
_cell.length_b   1.000
_cell.length_c   1.000
_cell.angle_alpha   90.00
_cell.angle_beta   90.00
_cell.angle_gamma   90.00
#
_symmetry.space_group_name_H-M   'P 1'
#
loop_
_entity.id
_entity.type
_entity.pdbx_description
1 polymer ?
#
loop_
_entity_poly.entity_id
_entity_poly.type
_entity_poly.pdbx_seq_one_letter_code
_entity_poly.pdbx_strand_id
1 'polypeptide(L)'
;MKVADGTDMTKGRGRTPFEMGNVNIHCVSTMSIREVEIAKGREKPIGIRINMTNSAGIFQVEEILYKKLVASVAGKYVEITAQTVPEKSSIDERIIYKITVEKDKFVHIK
;
A
#
# COMPACT_ATOMS: atom_id res chain seq x y z
N MET A 1 -8.43 -11.34 -14.45
CA MET A 1 -8.49 -9.87 -14.31
C MET A 1 -8.34 -9.34 -12.87
N LYS A 2 -8.29 -10.16 -11.80
CA LYS A 2 -8.24 -9.65 -10.40
C LYS A 2 -6.84 -9.38 -9.83
N VAL A 3 -5.81 -10.05 -10.35
CA VAL A 3 -4.42 -9.90 -9.86
C VAL A 3 -3.74 -8.66 -10.44
N ALA A 4 -4.01 -8.33 -11.71
CA ALA A 4 -3.46 -7.14 -12.38
C ALA A 4 -3.94 -5.81 -11.72
N ASP A 5 -5.15 -5.80 -11.16
CA ASP A 5 -5.69 -4.65 -10.42
C ASP A 5 -5.05 -4.50 -9.03
N GLY A 6 -4.58 -5.60 -8.43
CA GLY A 6 -3.81 -5.57 -7.18
C GLY A 6 -2.38 -5.06 -7.35
N THR A 7 -1.84 -5.05 -8.57
CA THR A 7 -0.50 -4.48 -8.86
C THR A 7 -0.57 -3.00 -9.25
N ASP A 8 -1.77 -2.47 -9.51
CA ASP A 8 -2.04 -1.05 -9.75
C ASP A 8 -2.24 -0.26 -8.43
N MET A 9 -1.36 -0.49 -7.45
CA MET A 9 -1.39 0.16 -6.12
C MET A 9 -0.29 1.22 -5.94
N THR A 10 0.35 1.65 -7.03
CA THR A 10 1.49 2.57 -6.97
C THR A 10 1.05 4.02 -6.68
N LYS A 11 1.97 4.86 -6.16
CA LYS A 11 1.72 6.25 -5.68
C LYS A 11 0.80 7.11 -6.57
N GLY A 12 0.74 6.86 -7.88
CA GLY A 12 -0.07 7.61 -8.83
C GLY A 12 -1.56 7.70 -8.50
N ARG A 13 -2.18 6.65 -7.94
CA ARG A 13 -3.62 6.64 -7.60
C ARG A 13 -3.97 7.36 -6.29
N GLY A 14 -3.06 7.38 -5.33
CA GLY A 14 -3.27 8.02 -4.02
C GLY A 14 -3.01 9.53 -4.02
N ARG A 15 -2.26 10.02 -5.03
CA ARG A 15 -1.79 11.41 -5.09
C ARG A 15 -2.91 12.41 -5.36
N THR A 16 -3.77 12.16 -6.35
CA THR A 16 -4.85 13.09 -6.72
C THR A 16 -5.87 13.32 -5.59
N PRO A 17 -6.41 12.28 -4.92
CA PRO A 17 -7.32 12.47 -3.78
C PRO A 17 -6.66 13.19 -2.60
N PHE A 18 -5.38 12.90 -2.35
CA PHE A 18 -4.61 13.57 -1.32
C PHE A 18 -4.42 15.06 -1.61
N GLU A 19 -4.05 15.43 -2.84
CA GLU A 19 -3.90 16.83 -3.27
C GLU A 19 -5.23 17.60 -3.24
N MET A 20 -6.36 16.93 -3.47
CA MET A 20 -7.71 17.50 -3.37
C MET A 20 -8.23 17.67 -1.93
N GLY A 21 -7.44 17.34 -0.90
CA GLY A 21 -7.80 17.52 0.51
C GLY A 21 -8.67 16.42 1.12
N ASN A 22 -9.07 15.40 0.33
CA ASN A 22 -9.81 14.23 0.80
C ASN A 22 -8.87 13.18 1.39
N VAL A 23 -8.10 13.57 2.41
CA VAL A 23 -7.15 12.69 3.08
C VAL A 23 -7.91 11.67 3.94
N ASN A 24 -7.60 10.39 3.79
CA ASN A 24 -8.08 9.31 4.63
C ASN A 24 -7.04 8.17 4.67
N ILE A 25 -7.32 7.11 5.43
CA ILE A 25 -6.38 5.98 5.58
C ILE A 25 -6.02 5.31 4.25
N HIS A 26 -6.95 5.20 3.30
CA HIS A 26 -6.67 4.64 1.98
C HIS A 26 -5.70 5.53 1.20
N CYS A 27 -5.84 6.85 1.28
CA CYS A 27 -4.92 7.79 0.62
C CYS A 27 -3.52 7.67 1.19
N VAL A 28 -3.39 7.70 2.52
CA VAL A 28 -2.10 7.61 3.22
C VAL A 28 -1.39 6.31 2.87
N SER A 29 -2.08 5.19 3.03
CA SER A 29 -1.51 3.87 2.77
C SER A 29 -1.18 3.64 1.30
N THR A 30 -1.96 4.20 0.35
CA THR A 30 -1.62 4.16 -1.08
C THR A 30 -0.38 5.00 -1.39
N MET A 31 -0.25 6.19 -0.79
CA MET A 31 0.93 7.05 -0.95
C MET A 31 2.20 6.43 -0.37
N SER A 32 2.07 5.57 0.63
CA SER A 32 3.17 4.83 1.24
C SER A 32 3.77 3.78 0.30
N ILE A 33 3.05 3.28 -0.71
CA ILE A 33 3.56 2.28 -1.66
C ILE A 33 4.39 2.97 -2.73
N ARG A 34 5.71 2.75 -2.72
CA ARG A 34 6.63 3.28 -3.75
C ARG A 34 6.47 2.53 -5.07
N GLU A 35 6.51 1.22 -5.01
CA GLU A 35 6.66 0.36 -6.17
C GLU A 35 6.14 -1.05 -5.87
N VAL A 36 5.51 -1.66 -6.88
CA VAL A 36 5.07 -3.05 -6.85
C VAL A 36 5.68 -3.75 -8.07
N GLU A 37 6.45 -4.81 -7.84
CA GLU A 37 7.11 -5.59 -8.88
C GLU A 37 6.53 -7.02 -8.87
N ILE A 38 6.21 -7.54 -10.05
CA ILE A 38 5.93 -8.97 -10.24
C ILE A 38 7.21 -9.62 -10.74
N ALA A 39 7.73 -10.56 -9.96
CA ALA A 39 8.95 -11.28 -10.27
C ALA A 39 8.75 -12.79 -10.10
N LYS A 40 9.79 -13.58 -10.44
CA LYS A 40 9.83 -14.99 -10.07
C LYS A 40 9.89 -15.11 -8.54
N GLY A 41 8.99 -15.92 -7.98
CA GLY A 41 9.01 -16.21 -6.55
C GLY A 41 10.10 -17.21 -6.18
N ARG A 42 10.41 -17.30 -4.88
CA ARG A 42 11.37 -18.22 -4.30
C ARG A 42 10.75 -19.59 -4.05
N GLU A 43 9.62 -19.61 -3.35
CA GLU A 43 8.91 -20.85 -2.98
C GLU A 43 7.74 -21.11 -3.94
N LYS A 44 7.08 -20.03 -4.37
CA LYS A 44 5.97 -20.07 -5.32
C LYS A 44 6.39 -19.56 -6.70
N PRO A 45 5.71 -19.96 -7.79
CA PRO A 45 6.12 -19.56 -9.14
C PRO A 45 6.05 -18.04 -9.37
N ILE A 46 5.15 -17.32 -8.69
CA ILE A 46 4.98 -15.87 -8.83
C ILE A 46 5.28 -15.20 -7.48
N GLY A 47 6.15 -14.19 -7.48
CA GLY A 47 6.42 -13.33 -6.33
C GLY A 47 5.95 -11.91 -6.59
N ILE A 48 5.20 -11.32 -5.66
CA ILE A 48 4.84 -9.90 -5.65
C ILE A 48 5.70 -9.21 -4.61
N ARG A 49 6.57 -8.29 -5.06
CA ARG A 49 7.44 -7.51 -4.18
C ARG A 49 6.92 -6.09 -4.09
N ILE A 50 6.85 -5.57 -2.87
CA ILE A 50 6.25 -4.26 -2.58
C ILE A 50 7.26 -3.45 -1.79
N ASN A 51 7.71 -2.35 -2.39
CA ASN A 51 8.59 -1.40 -1.74
C ASN A 51 7.76 -0.21 -1.25
N MET A 52 7.92 0.14 0.02
CA MET A 52 7.15 1.20 0.69
C MET A 52 8.08 2.30 1.20
N THR A 53 7.68 3.58 1.13
CA THR A 53 8.43 4.67 1.80
C THR A 53 7.94 4.96 3.22
N ASN A 54 6.83 4.34 3.61
CA ASN A 54 6.25 4.44 4.94
C ASN A 54 5.53 3.12 5.29
N SER A 55 5.63 2.65 6.52
CA SER A 55 5.02 1.40 6.99
C SER A 55 3.49 1.35 6.87
N ALA A 56 2.80 2.49 6.84
CA ALA A 56 1.34 2.56 6.63
C ALA A 56 0.87 1.92 5.31
N GLY A 57 1.79 1.69 4.37
CA GLY A 57 1.51 0.91 3.15
C GLY A 57 1.08 -0.53 3.42
N ILE A 58 1.41 -1.09 4.59
CA ILE A 58 1.01 -2.44 5.00
C ILE A 58 -0.50 -2.66 4.91
N PHE A 59 -1.29 -1.61 5.18
CA PHE A 59 -2.74 -1.68 5.07
C PHE A 59 -3.21 -2.05 3.65
N GLN A 60 -2.59 -1.49 2.60
CA GLN A 60 -2.92 -1.86 1.22
C GLN A 60 -2.55 -3.32 0.94
N VAL A 61 -1.42 -3.77 1.48
CA VAL A 61 -0.93 -5.14 1.30
C VAL A 61 -1.89 -6.15 1.93
N GLU A 62 -2.23 -5.96 3.20
CA GLU A 62 -3.04 -6.91 3.97
C GLU A 62 -4.53 -6.82 3.60
N GLU A 63 -5.09 -5.62 3.59
CA GLU A 63 -6.53 -5.44 3.48
C GLU A 63 -7.03 -5.46 2.04
N ILE A 64 -6.15 -5.24 1.06
CA ILE A 64 -6.54 -5.22 -0.36
C ILE A 64 -5.90 -6.38 -1.11
N LEU A 65 -4.57 -6.40 -1.23
CA LEU A 65 -3.89 -7.39 -2.07
C LEU A 65 -4.04 -8.81 -1.53
N TYR A 66 -3.73 -9.02 -0.25
CA TYR A 66 -3.76 -10.34 0.36
C TYR A 66 -5.18 -10.92 0.36
N LYS A 67 -6.20 -10.13 0.75
CA LYS A 67 -7.61 -10.56 0.67
C LYS A 67 -8.04 -10.96 -0.75
N LYS A 68 -7.66 -10.17 -1.77
CA LYS A 68 -7.92 -10.51 -3.19
C LYS A 68 -7.23 -11.82 -3.60
N LEU A 69 -6.00 -12.04 -3.15
CA LEU A 69 -5.24 -13.25 -3.47
C LEU A 69 -5.83 -14.50 -2.82
N VAL A 70 -6.17 -14.44 -1.53
CA VAL A 70 -6.80 -15.54 -0.79
C VAL A 70 -8.15 -15.92 -1.41
N ALA A 71 -8.93 -14.94 -1.85
CA ALA A 71 -10.20 -15.19 -2.54
C ALA A 71 -10.05 -15.68 -4.00
N SER A 72 -8.82 -15.81 -4.51
CA SER A 72 -8.55 -16.19 -5.90
C SER A 72 -7.94 -17.58 -6.01
N VAL A 73 -8.24 -18.27 -7.11
CA VAL A 73 -7.62 -19.57 -7.45
C VAL A 73 -6.09 -19.45 -7.62
N ALA A 74 -5.60 -18.24 -7.92
CA ALA A 74 -4.19 -17.96 -8.12
C ALA A 74 -3.39 -17.82 -6.82
N GLY A 75 -4.02 -17.60 -5.66
CA GLY A 75 -3.32 -17.32 -4.40
C GLY A 75 -2.34 -18.41 -3.96
N LYS A 76 -2.61 -19.68 -4.31
CA LYS A 76 -1.69 -20.80 -4.03
C LYS A 76 -0.37 -20.72 -4.80
N TYR A 77 -0.32 -19.96 -5.90
CA TYR A 77 0.85 -19.79 -6.76
C TYR A 77 1.58 -18.46 -6.55
N VAL A 78 1.09 -17.61 -5.64
CA VAL A 78 1.66 -16.28 -5.38
C VAL A 78 2.21 -16.20 -3.96
N GLU A 79 3.45 -15.74 -3.83
CA GLU A 79 4.04 -15.26 -2.57
C GLU A 79 4.13 -13.73 -2.60
N ILE A 80 4.08 -13.11 -1.41
CA ILE A 80 4.14 -11.65 -1.26
C ILE A 80 5.29 -11.31 -0.33
N THR A 81 6.07 -10.29 -0.69
CA THR A 81 7.06 -9.68 0.20
C THR A 81 6.86 -8.17 0.17
N ALA A 82 6.65 -7.57 1.34
CA ALA A 82 6.55 -6.13 1.48
C ALA A 82 7.66 -5.64 2.42
N GLN A 83 8.32 -4.56 2.03
CA GLN A 83 9.44 -3.98 2.77
C GLN A 83 9.43 -2.46 2.67
N THR A 84 9.87 -1.79 3.73
CA THR A 84 10.15 -0.36 3.71
C THR A 84 11.54 -0.12 3.11
N VAL A 85 11.68 0.95 2.32
CA VAL A 85 12.94 1.34 1.71
C VAL A 85 13.26 2.81 1.98
N PRO A 86 14.53 3.13 2.29
CA PRO A 86 15.69 2.23 2.33
C PRO A 86 15.70 1.32 3.58
N GLU A 87 16.16 0.07 3.45
CA GLU A 87 16.11 -0.98 4.50
C GLU A 87 16.74 -0.58 5.85
N LYS A 88 17.68 0.37 5.86
CA LYS A 88 18.42 0.79 7.06
C LYS A 88 17.87 2.05 7.73
N SER A 89 16.74 2.57 7.25
CA SER A 89 16.08 3.68 7.93
C SER A 89 15.31 3.16 9.15
N SER A 90 15.56 3.74 10.32
CA SER A 90 14.74 3.52 11.52
C SER A 90 13.49 4.42 11.56
N ILE A 91 13.32 5.27 10.54
CA ILE A 91 12.22 6.23 10.45
C ILE A 91 11.52 6.13 9.09
N ASP A 92 10.20 6.27 9.12
CA ASP A 92 9.38 6.39 7.92
C ASP A 92 9.21 7.85 7.48
N GLU A 93 8.93 8.05 6.19
CA GLU A 93 8.51 9.34 5.65
C GLU A 93 7.16 9.76 6.27
N ARG A 94 7.10 10.89 6.99
CA ARG A 94 5.84 11.36 7.59
C ARG A 94 4.88 11.88 6.52
N ILE A 95 3.67 11.32 6.47
CA ILE A 95 2.62 11.72 5.51
C ILE A 95 1.56 12.65 6.15
N ILE A 96 1.27 12.47 7.45
CA ILE A 96 0.31 13.29 8.22
C ILE A 96 0.98 13.72 9.53
N TYR A 97 0.75 14.97 9.94
CA TYR A 97 1.29 15.53 11.19
C TYR A 97 0.30 15.42 12.34
N LYS A 98 -0.99 15.64 12.07
CA LYS A 98 -2.04 15.62 13.08
C LYS A 98 -3.38 15.23 12.47
N ILE A 99 -4.17 14.51 13.25
CA ILE A 99 -5.58 14.22 12.95
C ILE A 99 -6.41 14.83 14.08
N THR A 100 -7.54 15.44 13.76
CA THR A 100 -8.49 15.99 14.74
C THR A 100 -9.91 15.66 14.32
N VAL A 101 -10.82 15.54 15.30
CA VAL A 101 -12.24 15.33 15.04
C VAL A 101 -12.94 16.68 15.18
N GLU A 102 -13.56 17.14 14.10
CA GLU A 102 -14.39 18.34 14.08
C GLU A 102 -15.75 18.00 13.47
N LYS A 103 -16.85 18.32 14.17
CA LYS A 103 -18.23 18.08 13.69
C LYS A 103 -18.42 16.66 13.14
N ASP A 104 -17.96 15.66 13.89
CA ASP A 104 -17.99 14.22 13.57
C ASP A 104 -17.23 13.81 12.30
N LYS A 105 -16.29 14.63 11.83
CA LYS A 105 -15.41 14.32 10.70
C LYS A 105 -13.95 14.38 11.11
N PHE A 106 -13.15 13.47 10.55
CA PHE A 106 -11.69 13.54 10.67
C PHE A 106 -11.14 14.65 9.77
N VAL A 107 -10.34 15.53 10.36
CA VAL A 107 -9.58 16.58 9.68
C VAL A 107 -8.10 16.22 9.79
N HIS A 108 -7.41 16.24 8.65
CA HIS A 108 -6.01 15.86 8.54
C HIS A 108 -5.14 17.09 8.29
N ILE A 109 -4.13 17.28 9.11
CA ILE A 109 -3.15 18.35 8.98
C ILE A 109 -1.86 17.77 8.42
N LYS A 110 -1.40 18.36 7.32
CA LYS A 110 -0.17 18.03 6.61
C LYS A 110 0.96 18.97 6.98
#